data_AF-A0A7Y6PII1-F1
#
_entry.id   AF-A0A7Y6PII1-F1
#
_cell.length_a   1.000
_cell.length_b   1.000
_cell.length_c   1.000
_cell.angle_alpha   90.00
_cell.angle_beta   90.00
_cell.angle_gamma   90.00
#
_symmetry.space_group_name_H-M   'P 1'
#
loop_
_entity.id
_entity.type
_entity.pdbx_description
1 polymer ?
#
loop_
_entity_poly.entity_id
_entity_poly.type
_entity_poly.pdbx_seq_one_letter_code
_entity_poly.pdbx_strand_id
1 'polypeptide(L)'
;MHKLTKAEIMREVKDYIYITLGLISYSLGWAAFLLPYQITTGGTTGIGAIIYYATGFPIQWSYFIINAVLMTFAIRILGPKFSIKTTYAIFTLTFLLWLFQLVVNNYVEAPDMTPDGKPLLLGTGQDF
;
A
#
# COMPACT_ATOMS: atom_id res chain seq x y z
N MET A 1 35.79 9.61 4.78
CA MET A 1 34.45 10.06 4.32
C MET A 1 34.41 9.94 2.80
N HIS A 2 33.63 9.01 2.27
CA HIS A 2 33.39 8.91 0.83
C HIS A 2 32.52 10.10 0.41
N LYS A 3 33.06 11.02 -0.40
CA LYS A 3 32.29 12.16 -0.90
C LYS A 3 31.41 11.67 -2.05
N LEU A 4 30.09 11.71 -1.85
CA LEU A 4 29.13 11.40 -2.91
C LEU A 4 29.33 12.36 -4.09
N THR A 5 29.45 11.80 -5.27
CA THR A 5 29.53 12.55 -6.53
C THR A 5 28.16 13.14 -6.87
N LYS A 6 28.14 14.22 -7.65
CA LYS A 6 26.88 14.82 -8.14
C LYS A 6 26.00 13.79 -8.89
N ALA A 7 26.62 12.84 -9.59
CA ALA A 7 25.92 11.79 -10.32
C ALA A 7 25.21 10.81 -9.37
N GLU A 8 25.83 10.43 -8.26
CA GLU A 8 25.23 9.55 -7.26
C GLU A 8 24.05 10.22 -6.55
N ILE A 9 24.19 11.51 -6.20
CA ILE A 9 23.09 12.29 -5.61
C ILE A 9 21.92 12.38 -6.60
N MET A 10 22.20 12.65 -7.87
CA MET A 10 21.16 12.74 -8.91
C MET A 10 20.42 11.40 -9.10
N ARG A 11 21.12 10.26 -9.00
CA ARG A 11 20.49 8.94 -9.05
C ARG A 11 19.58 8.71 -7.85
N GLU A 12 20.05 9.00 -6.64
CA GLU A 12 19.24 8.85 -5.43
C GLU A 12 17.98 9.73 -5.48
N VAL A 13 18.09 10.99 -5.91
CA VAL A 13 16.92 11.87 -6.08
C VAL A 13 15.92 11.29 -7.08
N LYS A 14 16.39 10.77 -8.22
CA LYS A 14 15.52 10.11 -9.20
C LYS A 14 14.81 8.90 -8.61
N ASP A 15 15.50 8.07 -7.82
CA ASP A 15 14.89 6.92 -7.15
C ASP A 15 13.74 7.36 -6.25
N TYR A 16 13.94 8.39 -5.41
CA TYR A 16 12.88 8.91 -4.54
C TYR A 16 11.71 9.49 -5.33
N ILE A 17 11.96 10.15 -6.47
CA ILE A 17 10.89 10.64 -7.35
C ILE A 17 10.08 9.47 -7.90
N TYR A 18 10.74 8.44 -8.44
CA TYR A 18 10.03 7.28 -8.99
C TYR A 18 9.25 6.50 -7.93
N ILE A 19 9.82 6.34 -6.73
CA ILE A 19 9.11 5.75 -5.59
C ILE A 19 7.85 6.56 -5.31
N THR A 20 7.96 7.87 -5.12
CA THR A 20 6.82 8.73 -4.80
C THR A 20 5.75 8.72 -5.88
N LEU A 21 6.12 8.73 -7.16
CA LEU A 21 5.16 8.60 -8.27
C LEU A 21 4.42 7.26 -8.22
N GLY A 22 5.13 6.16 -7.95
CA GLY A 22 4.50 4.85 -7.76
C GLY A 22 3.54 4.83 -6.57
N LEU A 23 3.91 5.46 -5.46
CA LEU A 23 3.07 5.56 -4.27
C LEU A 23 1.81 6.38 -4.52
N ILE A 24 1.91 7.50 -5.23
CA ILE A 24 0.75 8.33 -5.62
C ILE A 24 -0.23 7.52 -6.48
N SER A 25 0.27 6.84 -7.50
CA SER A 25 -0.57 6.01 -8.37
C SER A 25 -1.26 4.88 -7.60
N TYR A 26 -0.53 4.22 -6.70
CA TYR A 26 -1.05 3.15 -5.87
C TYR A 26 -2.13 3.64 -4.91
N SER A 27 -1.86 4.71 -4.14
CA SER A 27 -2.79 5.21 -3.13
C SER A 27 -4.06 5.78 -3.74
N LEU A 28 -3.95 6.44 -4.90
CA LEU A 28 -5.12 6.90 -5.65
C LEU A 28 -5.98 5.72 -6.10
N GLY A 29 -5.37 4.71 -6.72
CA GLY A 29 -6.08 3.51 -7.16
C GLY A 29 -6.74 2.78 -5.99
N TRP A 30 -6.05 2.71 -4.85
CA TRP A 30 -6.58 2.11 -3.65
C TRP A 30 -7.79 2.86 -3.10
N ALA A 31 -7.70 4.18 -2.94
CA ALA A 31 -8.78 5.00 -2.37
C ALA A 31 -10.01 5.06 -3.29
N ALA A 32 -9.79 5.15 -4.61
CA ALA A 32 -10.87 5.29 -5.59
C ALA A 32 -11.54 3.97 -5.97
N PHE A 33 -10.82 2.84 -5.98
CA PHE A 33 -11.32 1.58 -6.54
C PHE A 33 -11.26 0.38 -5.60
N LEU A 34 -10.34 0.30 -4.65
CA LEU A 34 -10.22 -0.89 -3.80
C LEU A 34 -11.02 -0.71 -2.50
N LEU A 35 -10.91 0.46 -1.88
CA LEU A 35 -11.57 0.76 -0.61
C LEU A 35 -13.12 0.77 -0.69
N PRO A 36 -13.77 1.38 -1.72
CA PRO A 36 -15.24 1.40 -1.80
C PRO A 36 -15.84 0.01 -2.04
N TYR A 37 -15.12 -0.86 -2.75
CA TYR A 37 -15.56 -2.21 -3.13
C TYR A 37 -15.11 -3.30 -2.15
N GLN A 38 -14.53 -2.91 -1.00
CA GLN A 38 -14.00 -3.83 0.00
C GLN A 38 -13.02 -4.88 -0.57
N ILE A 39 -12.39 -4.56 -1.71
CA ILE A 39 -11.42 -5.45 -2.35
C ILE A 39 -10.18 -5.45 -1.46
N THR A 40 -9.99 -6.56 -0.77
CA THR A 40 -8.80 -6.73 0.06
C THR A 40 -7.58 -6.72 -0.86
N THR A 41 -6.59 -5.89 -0.55
CA THR A 41 -5.33 -5.90 -1.29
C THR A 41 -4.64 -7.25 -1.12
N GLY A 42 -4.28 -7.87 -2.24
CA GLY A 42 -3.47 -9.09 -2.26
C GLY A 42 -2.10 -8.87 -1.60
N GLY A 43 -1.48 -9.95 -1.14
CA GLY A 43 -0.19 -9.93 -0.42
C GLY A 43 -0.21 -10.85 0.79
N THR A 44 0.59 -10.53 1.81
CA THR A 44 0.66 -11.33 3.04
C THR A 44 -0.63 -11.30 3.85
N THR A 45 -1.38 -10.20 3.80
CA THR A 45 -2.76 -10.07 4.32
C THR A 45 -3.74 -10.98 3.59
N GLY A 46 -3.69 -11.00 2.26
CA GLY A 46 -4.54 -11.88 1.43
C GLY A 46 -4.25 -13.36 1.66
N ILE A 47 -2.97 -13.75 1.77
CA ILE A 47 -2.59 -15.12 2.12
C ILE A 47 -3.12 -15.48 3.51
N GLY A 48 -3.02 -14.57 4.48
CA GLY A 48 -3.60 -14.75 5.81
C GLY A 48 -5.12 -14.97 5.77
N ALA A 49 -5.84 -14.21 4.94
CA ALA A 49 -7.28 -14.36 4.76
C ALA A 49 -7.64 -15.72 4.14
N ILE A 50 -6.91 -16.18 3.13
CA ILE A 50 -7.11 -17.52 2.53
C ILE A 50 -6.93 -18.62 3.58
N ILE A 51 -5.87 -18.54 4.39
CA ILE A 51 -5.61 -19.51 5.46
C ILE A 51 -6.76 -19.49 6.48
N TYR A 52 -7.23 -18.31 6.87
CA TYR A 52 -8.37 -18.15 7.77
C TYR A 52 -9.64 -18.77 7.19
N TYR A 53 -9.98 -18.50 5.93
CA TYR A 53 -11.18 -19.07 5.29
C TYR A 53 -11.09 -20.59 5.12
N ALA A 54 -9.89 -21.13 4.88
CA ALA A 54 -9.69 -22.56 4.68
C ALA A 54 -9.62 -23.37 5.99
N THR A 55 -9.13 -22.77 7.08
CA THR A 55 -8.76 -23.52 8.30
C THR A 55 -9.34 -22.96 9.59
N GLY A 56 -9.93 -21.77 9.58
CA GLY A 56 -10.35 -21.03 10.78
C GLY A 56 -9.19 -20.50 11.62
N PHE A 57 -7.93 -20.67 11.17
CA PHE A 57 -6.76 -20.22 11.92
C PHE A 57 -6.67 -18.69 11.96
N PRO A 58 -6.46 -18.06 13.12
CA PRO A 58 -6.56 -16.61 13.24
C PRO A 58 -5.55 -15.88 12.34
N ILE A 59 -6.05 -14.92 11.57
CA ILE A 59 -5.28 -14.20 10.55
C ILE A 59 -4.03 -13.51 11.12
N GLN A 60 -4.08 -13.05 12.37
CA GLN A 60 -2.97 -12.30 12.99
C GLN A 60 -1.70 -13.15 13.08
N TRP A 61 -1.85 -14.44 13.41
CA TRP A 61 -0.73 -15.37 13.53
C TRP A 61 -0.11 -15.71 12.18
N SER A 62 -0.92 -16.03 11.18
CA SER A 62 -0.44 -16.27 9.80
C SER A 62 0.27 -15.05 9.24
N TYR A 63 -0.33 -13.87 9.42
CA TYR A 63 0.23 -12.61 8.96
C TYR A 63 1.58 -12.31 9.64
N PHE A 64 1.66 -12.49 10.96
CA PHE A 64 2.90 -12.26 11.71
C PHE A 64 4.03 -13.20 11.25
N ILE A 65 3.75 -14.51 11.13
CA ILE A 65 4.77 -15.50 10.72
C ILE A 65 5.29 -15.19 9.32
N ILE A 66 4.40 -14.94 8.36
CA ILE A 66 4.79 -14.65 6.98
C ILE A 66 5.64 -13.37 6.90
N ASN A 67 5.20 -12.29 7.55
CA ASN A 67 5.95 -11.03 7.53
C ASN A 67 7.27 -11.12 8.28
N ALA A 68 7.37 -11.89 9.38
CA ALA A 68 8.62 -12.09 10.10
C ALA A 68 9.65 -12.83 9.23
N VAL A 69 9.22 -13.86 8.50
CA VAL A 69 10.08 -14.59 7.55
C VAL A 69 10.55 -13.66 6.44
N LEU A 70 9.64 -12.93 5.80
CA LEU A 70 9.99 -11.99 4.73
C LEU A 70 10.91 -10.87 5.21
N MET A 71 10.68 -10.33 6.41
CA MET A 71 11.53 -9.28 7.00
C MET A 71 12.96 -9.78 7.24
N THR A 72 13.11 -11.03 7.70
CA THR A 72 14.42 -11.66 7.88
C THR A 72 15.19 -11.74 6.56
N PHE A 73 14.51 -12.13 5.47
CA PHE A 73 15.11 -12.14 4.13
C PHE A 73 15.41 -10.73 3.62
N ALA A 74 14.50 -9.77 3.82
CA ALA A 74 14.66 -8.39 3.36
C ALA A 74 15.91 -7.73 3.98
N ILE A 75 16.11 -7.88 5.29
CA ILE A 75 17.27 -7.33 5.99
C ILE A 75 18.57 -7.96 5.47
N ARG A 76 18.57 -9.28 5.24
CA ARG A 76 19.78 -10.02 4.87
C ARG A 76 20.19 -9.82 3.40
N ILE A 77 19.22 -9.62 2.50
CA ILE A 77 19.46 -9.55 1.05
C ILE A 77 19.57 -8.11 0.54
N LEU A 78 18.70 -7.20 1.00
CA LEU A 78 18.55 -5.86 0.39
C LEU A 78 19.42 -4.79 1.08
N GLY A 79 19.86 -5.06 2.31
CA GLY A 79 20.79 -4.20 3.05
C GLY A 79 20.19 -2.87 3.56
N PRO A 80 20.94 -2.12 4.37
CA PRO A 80 20.42 -0.97 5.14
C PRO A 80 20.00 0.23 4.29
N LYS A 81 20.58 0.41 3.09
CA LYS A 81 20.17 1.48 2.17
C LYS A 81 18.74 1.27 1.65
N PHE A 82 18.34 0.00 1.42
CA PHE A 82 16.98 -0.32 1.01
C PHE A 82 16.00 -0.01 2.14
N SER A 83 16.32 -0.41 3.38
CA SER A 83 15.47 -0.16 4.54
C SER A 83 15.11 1.32 4.73
N ILE A 84 16.04 2.26 4.47
CA ILE A 84 15.74 3.71 4.53
C ILE A 84 14.70 4.11 3.48
N LYS A 85 14.87 3.66 2.22
CA LYS A 85 13.90 3.92 1.15
C LYS A 85 12.54 3.30 1.44
N THR A 86 12.52 2.09 2.02
CA THR A 86 11.28 1.42 2.45
C THR A 86 10.58 2.18 3.56
N THR A 87 11.31 2.63 4.59
CA THR A 87 10.74 3.44 5.68
C THR A 87 10.16 4.73 5.14
N TYR A 88 10.88 5.45 4.28
CA TYR A 88 10.36 6.63 3.58
C TYR A 88 9.05 6.29 2.84
N ALA A 89 9.06 5.21 2.05
CA ALA A 89 7.89 4.82 1.28
C ALA A 89 6.69 4.49 2.16
N ILE A 90 6.87 3.82 3.31
CA ILE A 90 5.79 3.52 4.25
C ILE A 90 5.17 4.79 4.80
N PHE A 91 5.98 5.76 5.25
CA PHE A 91 5.46 7.03 5.78
C PHE A 91 4.73 7.84 4.70
N THR A 92 5.35 7.98 3.52
CA THR A 92 4.73 8.69 2.39
C THR A 92 3.43 8.02 1.95
N LEU A 93 3.42 6.69 1.84
CA LEU A 93 2.22 5.93 1.48
C LEU A 93 1.12 6.12 2.52
N THR A 94 1.44 6.01 3.81
CA THR A 94 0.47 6.23 4.91
C THR A 94 -0.20 7.60 4.79
N PHE A 95 0.61 8.65 4.57
CA PHE A 95 0.10 9.99 4.36
C PHE A 95 -0.77 10.11 3.10
N LEU A 96 -0.32 9.56 1.97
CA LEU A 96 -1.05 9.64 0.70
C LEU A 96 -2.37 8.86 0.72
N LEU A 97 -2.41 7.70 1.40
CA LEU A 97 -3.64 6.94 1.59
C LEU A 97 -4.67 7.76 2.37
N TRP A 98 -4.27 8.37 3.48
CA TRP A 98 -5.13 9.27 4.23
C TRP A 98 -5.60 10.47 3.39
N LEU A 99 -4.68 11.11 2.67
CA LEU A 99 -4.97 12.27 1.83
C LEU A 99 -5.98 11.93 0.73
N PHE A 100 -5.74 10.86 -0.04
CA PHE A 100 -6.64 10.49 -1.13
C PHE A 100 -7.95 9.90 -0.64
N GLN A 101 -7.97 9.21 0.50
CA GLN A 101 -9.24 8.83 1.13
C GLN A 101 -10.06 10.07 1.49
N LEU A 102 -9.44 11.10 2.08
CA LEU A 102 -10.10 12.37 2.38
C LEU A 102 -10.59 13.05 1.11
N VAL A 103 -9.75 13.12 0.06
CA VAL A 103 -10.10 13.77 -1.21
C VAL A 103 -11.25 13.04 -1.89
N VAL A 104 -11.16 11.72 -2.04
CA VAL A 104 -12.19 10.91 -2.71
C VAL A 104 -13.50 11.00 -1.94
N ASN A 105 -13.48 10.83 -0.62
CA ASN A 105 -14.73 10.80 0.15
C ASN A 105 -15.44 12.16 0.22
N ASN A 106 -14.71 13.29 0.15
CA ASN A 106 -15.31 14.62 0.33
C ASN A 106 -15.52 15.41 -0.96
N TYR A 107 -14.79 15.10 -2.03
CA TYR A 107 -14.81 15.90 -3.26
C TYR A 107 -15.17 15.11 -4.52
N VAL A 108 -15.27 13.78 -4.45
CA VAL A 108 -15.67 12.95 -5.60
C VAL A 108 -17.13 12.57 -5.44
N GLU A 109 -17.98 13.17 -6.27
CA GLU A 109 -19.39 12.83 -6.38
C GLU A 109 -19.56 11.71 -7.41
N ALA A 110 -20.10 10.58 -6.97
CA ALA A 110 -20.46 9.46 -7.84
C ALA A 110 -22.00 9.27 -7.82
N PRO A 111 -22.60 8.77 -8.92
CA PRO A 111 -24.04 8.50 -8.98
C PRO A 111 -24.49 7.50 -7.91
N ASP A 112 -23.62 6.54 -7.61
CA ASP A 112 -23.83 5.50 -6.61
C ASP A 112 -22.86 5.71 -5.44
N MET A 113 -23.35 5.55 -4.21
CA MET A 113 -22.56 5.66 -2.99
C MET A 113 -22.77 4.43 -2.10
N THR A 114 -21.74 4.01 -1.39
CA THR A 114 -21.87 2.99 -0.33
C THR A 114 -22.71 3.53 0.84
N PRO A 115 -23.27 2.65 1.69
CA PRO A 115 -23.97 3.06 2.92
C PRO A 115 -23.12 3.95 3.86
N ASP A 116 -21.80 3.81 3.78
CA ASP A 116 -20.82 4.61 4.54
C ASP A 116 -20.44 5.94 3.85
N GLY A 117 -21.11 6.32 2.76
CA GLY A 117 -20.89 7.58 2.04
C GLY A 117 -19.64 7.60 1.14
N LYS A 118 -19.06 6.45 0.82
CA LYS A 118 -17.91 6.38 -0.11
C LYS A 118 -18.42 6.30 -1.56
N PRO A 119 -17.85 7.09 -2.50
CA PRO A 119 -18.29 7.12 -3.88
C PRO A 119 -17.94 5.82 -4.63
N LEU A 120 -18.89 5.28 -5.40
CA LEU A 120 -18.73 4.07 -6.21
C LEU A 120 -18.56 4.45 -7.68
N LEU A 121 -17.32 4.64 -8.09
CA LEU A 121 -16.98 5.08 -9.45
C LEU A 121 -17.27 4.05 -10.56
N LEU A 122 -17.39 2.77 -10.20
CA LEU A 122 -17.67 1.65 -11.12
C LEU A 122 -19.12 1.13 -10.98
N GLY A 123 -20.00 1.86 -10.26
CA GLY A 123 -21.36 1.41 -9.92
C GLY A 123 -21.42 0.52 -8.68
N THR A 124 -22.58 -0.07 -8.37
CA THR A 124 -22.85 -0.84 -7.13
C THR A 124 -21.94 -2.06 -6.92
N GLY A 125 -21.18 -2.47 -7.92
CA GLY A 125 -20.28 -3.62 -7.82
C GLY A 125 -21.05 -4.95 -7.81
N GLN A 126 -20.31 -6.05 -7.74
CA GLN A 126 -20.90 -7.38 -7.58
C GLN A 126 -21.04 -7.67 -6.08
N ASP A 127 -22.27 -7.96 -5.63
CA ASP A 127 -22.52 -8.47 -4.28
C ASP A 127 -21.82 -9.84 -4.13
N PHE A 128 -20.80 -9.93 -3.28
CA PHE A 128 -20.18 -11.20 -2.88
C PHE A 128 -20.77 -11.68 -1.55
#